data_AF-A0A6M3LSK8-F1
#
_entry.id   AF-A0A6M3LSK8-F1
#
_cell.length_a   1.000
_cell.length_b   1.000
_cell.length_c   1.000
_cell.angle_alpha   90.00
_cell.angle_beta   90.00
_cell.angle_gamma   90.00
#
_symmetry.space_group_name_H-M   'P 1'
#
loop_
_entity.id
_entity.type
_entity.pdbx_description
1 polymer ?
#
loop_
_entity_poly.entity_id
_entity_poly.type
_entity_poly.pdbx_seq_one_letter_code
_entity_poly.pdbx_strand_id
1 'polypeptide(L)'
;MNKTQCDLSFNEATLDYQAMISTATICVGAKLEAIHKHASQVRTDCEKQYPTGIHLNAEGLLREANQLQTACEVLATLIGGKDRENITIVNK
;
A
#
# COMPACT_ATOMS: atom_id res chain seq x y z
N MET A 1 -14.17 6.67 24.07
CA MET A 1 -13.18 6.36 23.01
C MET A 1 -13.21 4.86 22.77
N ASN A 2 -13.85 4.40 21.69
CA ASN A 2 -13.72 3.02 21.26
C ASN A 2 -12.32 2.86 20.67
N LYS A 3 -11.45 2.14 21.38
CA LYS A 3 -10.15 1.74 20.84
C LYS A 3 -10.43 0.60 19.87
N THR A 4 -10.06 0.78 18.61
CA THR A 4 -10.01 -0.29 17.61
C THR A 4 -9.13 -1.40 18.18
N GLN A 5 -9.71 -2.58 18.47
CA GLN A 5 -9.02 -3.64 19.21
C GLN A 5 -8.90 -4.86 18.29
N CYS A 6 -7.68 -5.13 17.83
CA CYS A 6 -7.40 -6.36 17.10
C CYS A 6 -7.23 -7.51 18.10
N ASP A 7 -7.89 -8.63 17.84
CA ASP A 7 -7.68 -9.89 18.58
C ASP A 7 -6.82 -10.83 17.74
N LEU A 8 -5.74 -11.33 18.33
CA LEU A 8 -4.77 -12.22 17.70
C LEU A 8 -4.83 -13.56 18.44
N SER A 9 -5.72 -14.44 18.01
CA SER A 9 -5.81 -15.81 18.54
C SER A 9 -4.95 -16.78 17.72
N PHE A 10 -4.69 -17.98 18.26
CA PHE A 10 -3.83 -18.98 17.62
C PHE A 10 -4.35 -19.46 16.25
N ASN A 11 -5.66 -19.40 16.02
CA ASN A 11 -6.31 -19.93 14.80
C ASN A 11 -6.93 -18.85 13.91
N GLU A 12 -7.22 -17.68 14.47
CA GLU A 12 -7.82 -16.56 13.74
C GLU A 12 -7.36 -15.20 14.28
N ALA A 13 -7.20 -14.24 13.38
CA ALA A 13 -6.99 -12.84 13.73
C ALA A 13 -8.23 -12.03 13.34
N THR A 14 -8.83 -11.35 14.30
CA THR A 14 -9.94 -10.41 14.08
C THR A 14 -9.37 -8.99 14.04
N LEU A 15 -9.50 -8.35 12.89
CA LEU A 15 -9.01 -7.01 12.64
C LEU A 15 -10.17 -6.03 12.51
N ASP A 16 -10.03 -4.89 13.17
CA ASP A 16 -10.97 -3.79 13.05
C ASP A 16 -11.01 -3.27 11.60
N TYR A 17 -12.21 -3.25 11.02
CA TYR A 17 -12.38 -2.90 9.62
C TYR A 17 -12.00 -1.44 9.31
N GLN A 18 -12.32 -0.49 10.21
CA GLN A 18 -12.00 0.93 10.00
C GLN A 18 -10.50 1.19 10.10
N ALA A 19 -9.82 0.51 11.02
CA ALA A 19 -8.37 0.52 11.11
C ALA A 19 -7.75 -0.02 9.81
N MET A 20 -8.26 -1.15 9.29
CA MET A 20 -7.77 -1.74 8.04
C MET A 20 -7.99 -0.85 6.82
N ILE A 21 -9.16 -0.22 6.69
CA ILE A 21 -9.41 0.80 5.64
C ILE A 21 -8.43 1.96 5.74
N SER A 22 -8.23 2.47 6.96
CA SER A 22 -7.33 3.60 7.19
C SER A 22 -5.90 3.25 6.81
N THR A 23 -5.42 2.07 7.22
CA THR A 23 -4.10 1.55 6.85
C THR A 23 -3.97 1.36 5.34
N ALA A 24 -4.94 0.75 4.67
CA ALA A 24 -4.90 0.56 3.22
C ALA A 24 -4.86 1.90 2.47
N THR A 25 -5.63 2.89 2.93
CA THR A 25 -5.62 4.26 2.38
C THR A 25 -4.24 4.92 2.53
N ILE A 26 -3.62 4.80 3.71
CA ILE A 26 -2.27 5.30 3.96
C ILE A 26 -1.26 4.62 3.04
N CYS A 27 -1.35 3.30 2.87
CA CYS A 27 -0.48 2.56 1.96
C CYS A 27 -0.59 3.06 0.51
N VAL A 28 -1.80 3.27 0.00
CA VAL A 28 -2.01 3.85 -1.34
C VAL A 28 -1.34 5.23 -1.46
N GLY A 29 -1.59 6.13 -0.50
CA GLY A 29 -0.98 7.47 -0.47
C GLY A 29 0.55 7.43 -0.47
N ALA A 30 1.14 6.62 0.43
CA ALA A 30 2.59 6.47 0.54
C ALA A 30 3.23 5.93 -0.75
N LYS A 31 2.55 5.03 -1.47
CA LYS A 31 3.06 4.51 -2.74
C LYS A 31 2.98 5.53 -3.87
N LEU A 32 1.94 6.36 -3.91
CA LEU A 32 1.86 7.48 -4.85
C LEU A 32 2.99 8.49 -4.64
N GLU A 33 3.31 8.82 -3.38
CA GLU A 33 4.45 9.69 -3.04
C GLU A 33 5.79 9.11 -3.49
N ALA A 34 6.01 7.80 -3.26
CA ALA A 34 7.23 7.12 -3.69
C ALA A 34 7.37 7.08 -5.22
N ILE A 35 6.29 6.80 -5.96
CA ILE A 35 6.27 6.86 -7.43
C ILE A 35 6.63 8.27 -7.91
N HIS A 36 6.02 9.31 -7.32
CA HIS A 36 6.33 10.69 -7.67
C HIS A 36 7.83 11.00 -7.49
N LYS A 37 8.41 10.58 -6.36
CA LYS A 37 9.83 10.74 -6.07
C LYS A 37 10.71 10.06 -7.12
N HIS A 38 10.48 8.78 -7.41
CA HIS A 38 11.26 8.05 -8.41
C HIS A 38 11.11 8.64 -9.81
N ALA A 39 9.89 9.02 -10.22
CA ALA A 39 9.65 9.65 -11.52
C ALA A 39 10.40 10.98 -11.65
N SER A 40 10.38 11.80 -10.60
CA SER A 40 11.13 13.07 -10.57
C SER A 40 12.64 12.85 -10.67
N GLN A 41 13.15 11.81 -10.00
CA GLN A 41 14.57 11.47 -10.05
C GLN A 41 14.97 10.94 -11.44
N VAL A 42 14.15 10.09 -12.07
CA VAL A 42 14.38 9.64 -13.46
C VAL A 42 14.50 10.84 -14.40
N ARG A 43 13.56 11.81 -14.33
CA ARG A 43 13.63 13.02 -15.15
C ARG A 43 14.95 13.78 -14.93
N THR A 44 15.34 13.95 -13.68
CA THR A 44 16.58 14.64 -13.30
C THR A 44 17.82 13.90 -13.84
N ASP A 45 17.83 12.57 -13.75
CA ASP A 45 18.96 11.76 -14.22
C ASP A 45 19.03 11.71 -15.76
N CYS A 46 17.89 11.80 -16.45
CA CYS A 46 17.82 11.99 -17.90
C CYS A 46 18.46 13.31 -18.33
N GLU A 47 18.13 14.43 -17.67
CA GLU A 47 18.74 15.74 -17.94
C GLU A 47 20.26 15.72 -17.74
N LYS A 48 20.71 14.98 -16.72
CA LYS A 48 22.13 14.80 -16.41
C LYS A 48 22.83 13.74 -17.26
N GLN A 49 22.11 13.06 -18.16
CA GLN A 49 22.60 11.95 -18.96
C GLN A 49 23.31 10.88 -18.11
N TYR A 50 22.73 10.52 -16.95
CA TYR A 50 23.29 9.57 -16.00
C TYR A 50 22.59 8.20 -16.09
N PRO A 51 23.06 7.25 -16.92
CA PRO A 51 22.28 6.07 -17.30
C PRO A 51 22.02 5.12 -16.15
N THR A 52 22.99 4.98 -15.24
CA THR A 52 22.86 4.14 -14.04
C THR A 52 21.76 4.65 -13.12
N GLY A 53 21.67 5.96 -12.90
CA GLY A 53 20.61 6.56 -12.08
C GLY A 53 19.23 6.38 -12.71
N ILE A 54 19.12 6.57 -14.03
CA ILE A 54 17.89 6.33 -14.78
C ILE A 54 17.42 4.88 -14.56
N HIS A 55 18.32 3.91 -14.74
CA HIS A 55 17.99 2.49 -14.59
C HIS A 55 17.51 2.15 -13.18
N LEU A 56 18.28 2.53 -12.15
CA LEU A 56 17.93 2.23 -10.75
C LEU A 56 16.62 2.90 -10.32
N ASN A 57 16.39 4.15 -10.72
CA ASN A 57 15.14 4.83 -10.38
C ASN A 57 13.94 4.32 -11.17
N ALA A 58 14.13 3.84 -12.40
CA ALA A 58 13.08 3.18 -13.17
C ALA A 58 12.68 1.83 -12.55
N GLU A 59 13.65 1.04 -12.08
CA GLU A 59 13.36 -0.19 -11.32
C GLU A 59 12.61 0.09 -10.01
N GLY A 60 13.02 1.14 -9.29
CA GLY A 60 12.30 1.62 -8.11
C GLY A 60 10.85 1.97 -8.43
N LEU A 61 10.63 2.72 -9.52
CA LEU A 61 9.30 3.10 -9.97
C LEU A 61 8.43 1.88 -10.31
N LEU A 62 8.97 0.88 -11.00
CA LEU A 62 8.26 -0.36 -11.30
C LEU A 62 7.85 -1.10 -10.01
N ARG A 63 8.76 -1.18 -9.03
CA ARG A 63 8.47 -1.83 -7.75
C ARG A 63 7.35 -1.11 -6.99
N GLU A 64 7.43 0.22 -6.88
CA GLU A 64 6.40 1.01 -6.18
C GLU A 64 5.04 0.95 -6.90
N ALA A 65 5.03 0.90 -8.24
CA ALA A 65 3.81 0.72 -9.03
C ALA A 65 3.13 -0.63 -8.77
N ASN A 66 3.90 -1.72 -8.73
CA ASN A 66 3.37 -3.05 -8.40
C ASN A 66 2.78 -3.10 -6.99
N GLN A 67 3.46 -2.48 -6.01
CA GLN A 67 2.97 -2.39 -4.64
C GLN A 67 1.72 -1.48 -4.52
N LEU A 68 1.66 -0.40 -5.29
CA LEU A 68 0.48 0.45 -5.38
C LEU A 68 -0.71 -0.34 -5.91
N GLN A 69 -0.52 -1.16 -6.94
CA GLN A 69 -1.58 -2.02 -7.46
C GLN A 69 -2.15 -2.91 -6.35
N THR A 70 -1.30 -3.64 -5.62
CA THR A 70 -1.75 -4.46 -4.49
C THR A 70 -2.49 -3.64 -3.42
N ALA A 71 -1.97 -2.47 -3.06
CA ALA A 71 -2.62 -1.61 -2.06
C ALA A 71 -4.00 -1.12 -2.52
N CYS A 72 -4.15 -0.75 -3.80
CA CYS A 72 -5.42 -0.37 -4.40
C CYS A 72 -6.41 -1.54 -4.45
N GLU A 73 -5.96 -2.74 -4.81
CA GLU A 73 -6.79 -3.95 -4.81
C GLU A 73 -7.32 -4.28 -3.41
N VAL A 74 -6.46 -4.18 -2.39
CA VAL A 74 -6.85 -4.34 -0.99
C VAL A 74 -7.86 -3.28 -0.60
N LEU A 75 -7.59 -2.00 -0.86
CA LEU A 75 -8.49 -0.91 -0.51
C LEU A 75 -9.85 -1.05 -1.23
N ALA A 76 -9.86 -1.41 -2.51
CA ALA A 76 -11.08 -1.65 -3.27
C ALA A 76 -11.89 -2.81 -2.69
N THR A 77 -11.22 -3.90 -2.31
CA THR A 77 -11.85 -5.06 -1.64
C THR A 77 -12.49 -4.65 -0.32
N LEU A 78 -11.79 -3.84 0.49
CA LEU A 78 -12.32 -3.32 1.74
C LEU A 78 -13.54 -2.44 1.48
N ILE A 79 -13.45 -1.46 0.58
CA ILE A 79 -14.56 -0.57 0.20
C ILE A 79 -15.77 -1.35 -0.38
N GLY A 80 -15.56 -2.52 -0.99
CA GLY A 80 -16.64 -3.40 -1.42
C GLY A 80 -17.41 -4.06 -0.27
N GLY A 81 -16.83 -4.11 0.94
CA GLY A 81 -17.37 -4.77 2.14
C GLY A 81 -17.90 -3.81 3.20
N LYS A 82 -18.47 -2.66 2.82
CA LYS A 82 -18.87 -1.56 3.71
C LYS A 82 -19.76 -1.92 4.91
N ASP A 83 -20.47 -3.04 4.87
CA ASP A 83 -21.35 -3.49 5.94
C ASP A 83 -20.66 -4.42 6.96
N ARG A 84 -19.33 -4.61 6.86
CA ARG A 84 -18.56 -5.49 7.75
C ARG A 84 -17.95 -4.70 8.92
N GLU A 85 -18.24 -5.12 10.14
CA GLU A 85 -17.61 -4.55 11.35
C GLU A 85 -16.17 -5.06 11.53
N ASN A 86 -15.91 -6.33 11.18
CA ASN A 86 -14.63 -7.01 11.42
C ASN A 86 -14.14 -7.80 10.19
N ILE A 87 -12.83 -7.99 10.11
CA ILE A 87 -12.16 -8.88 9.14
C ILE A 87 -11.51 -10.02 9.91
N THR A 88 -11.86 -11.25 9.59
CA THR A 88 -11.25 -12.45 10.19
C THR A 88 -10.27 -13.07 9.20
N ILE A 89 -9.00 -13.15 9.59
CA ILE A 89 -7.97 -13.93 8.89
C ILE A 89 -7.91 -15.29 9.57
N VAL A 90 -8.32 -16.35 8.85
CA VAL A 90 -8.21 -17.74 9.31
C VAL A 90 -6.97 -18.39 8.72
N ASN A 91 -6.14 -18.99 9.57
CA ASN A 91 -5.03 -19.83 9.11
C ASN A 91 -5.60 -21.11 8.50
N LYS A 92 -5.29 -21.37 7.23
CA LYS A 92 -5.66 -22.60 6.53
C LYS A 92 -4.51 -23.59 6.53
#